data_AF-A0A1F5RHT2-F1
#
_entry.id   AF-A0A1F5RHT2-F1
#
_cell.length_a   1.000
_cell.length_b   1.000
_cell.length_c   1.000
_cell.angle_alpha   90.00
_cell.angle_beta   90.00
_cell.angle_gamma   90.00
#
_symmetry.space_group_name_H-M   'P 1'
#
loop_
_entity.id
_entity.type
_entity.pdbx_description
1 polymer ?
#
loop_
_entity_poly.entity_id
_entity_poly.type
_entity_poly.pdbx_seq_one_letter_code
_entity_poly.pdbx_strand_id
1 'polypeptide(L)'
;MSGGVLSDMLRAVRLRGAVFYSIEAAEPWVAEAPATCEILPAIMPGVEQITERQVIAEGSCWAAIVGEPPVRLEQGDVILFPQGDSHVWVSVFLRSAVDESNRRRPGGEAVHESRPPVGRIAPLVPVRACPNVA
;
A
#
# COMPACT_ATOMS: atom_id res chain seq x y z
N MET A 1 -34.83 -16.52 23.39
CA MET A 1 -34.48 -15.12 23.06
C MET A 1 -33.57 -14.60 24.17
N SER A 2 -32.28 -14.85 24.08
CA SER A 2 -31.28 -14.43 25.07
C SER A 2 -30.01 -13.92 24.38
N GLY A 3 -30.17 -13.19 23.27
CA GLY A 3 -29.13 -12.30 22.75
C GLY A 3 -29.07 -11.08 23.66
N GLY A 4 -28.67 -11.30 24.92
CA GLY A 4 -28.90 -10.39 26.03
C GLY A 4 -28.25 -9.02 25.84
N VAL A 5 -28.79 -8.02 26.54
CA VAL A 5 -28.40 -6.60 26.57
C VAL A 5 -26.88 -6.35 26.51
N LEU A 6 -26.07 -7.24 27.09
CA LEU A 6 -24.61 -7.20 27.00
C LEU A 6 -24.07 -7.31 25.56
N SER A 7 -24.65 -8.18 24.73
CA SER A 7 -24.26 -8.33 23.32
C SER A 7 -24.56 -7.07 22.52
N ASP A 8 -25.69 -6.40 22.79
CA ASP A 8 -26.05 -5.13 22.16
C ASP A 8 -25.12 -3.99 22.63
N MET A 9 -24.76 -3.97 23.91
CA MET A 9 -23.78 -3.02 24.44
C MET A 9 -22.40 -3.22 23.81
N LEU A 10 -21.93 -4.46 23.65
CA LEU A 10 -20.63 -4.74 23.03
C LEU A 10 -20.59 -4.37 21.54
N ARG A 11 -21.72 -4.42 20.81
CA ARG A 11 -21.79 -3.91 19.42
C ARG A 11 -21.61 -2.39 19.32
N ALA A 12 -21.88 -1.65 20.39
CA ALA A 12 -21.67 -0.19 20.42
C ALA A 12 -20.22 0.19 20.80
N VAL A 13 -19.41 -0.75 21.28
CA VAL A 13 -18.02 -0.48 21.65
C VAL A 13 -17.13 -0.51 20.41
N ARG A 14 -16.60 0.66 20.02
CA ARG A 14 -15.55 0.77 19.00
C ARG A 14 -14.18 0.60 19.63
N LEU A 15 -13.56 -0.54 19.40
CA LEU A 15 -12.19 -0.80 19.83
C LEU A 15 -11.20 -0.17 18.86
N ARG A 16 -10.15 0.47 19.40
CA ARG A 16 -9.01 0.98 18.64
C ARG A 16 -7.78 0.18 19.03
N GLY A 17 -7.01 -0.23 18.03
CA GLY A 17 -5.74 -0.91 18.19
C GLY A 17 -4.76 -0.46 17.11
N ALA A 18 -3.52 -0.93 17.20
CA ALA A 18 -2.50 -0.70 16.19
C ALA A 18 -1.66 -1.96 16.03
N VAL A 19 -1.24 -2.23 14.80
CA VAL A 19 -0.27 -3.28 14.47
C VAL A 19 0.97 -2.58 13.94
N PHE A 20 2.13 -2.96 14.48
CA PHE A 20 3.42 -2.43 14.08
C PHE A 20 4.26 -3.55 13.49
N TYR A 21 4.87 -3.30 12.35
CA TYR A 21 5.82 -4.20 11.70
C TYR A 21 6.96 -3.36 11.10
N SER A 22 8.12 -4.00 10.91
CA SER A 22 9.27 -3.41 10.22
C SER A 22 9.44 -4.10 8.87
N ILE A 23 9.85 -3.34 7.85
CA ILE A 23 10.23 -3.87 6.55
C ILE A 23 11.69 -3.48 6.32
N GLU A 24 12.53 -4.50 6.10
CA GLU A 24 13.91 -4.32 5.67
C GLU A 24 14.03 -4.80 4.23
N ALA A 25 14.57 -3.95 3.35
CA ALA A 25 14.75 -4.24 1.94
C ALA A 25 16.08 -3.69 1.42
N ALA A 26 16.79 -4.48 0.62
CA ALA A 26 18.02 -4.07 -0.05
C ALA A 26 17.73 -3.73 -1.53
N GLU A 27 18.37 -2.69 -2.06
CA GLU A 27 18.15 -2.28 -3.45
C GLU A 27 18.61 -3.37 -4.46
N PRO A 28 17.92 -3.51 -5.61
CA PRO A 28 16.70 -2.81 -6.02
C PRO A 28 15.42 -3.50 -5.50
N TRP A 29 14.41 -2.71 -5.13
CA TRP A 29 13.14 -3.26 -4.63
C TRP A 29 11.92 -2.40 -5.00
N VAL A 30 10.76 -3.08 -5.06
CA VAL A 30 9.42 -2.49 -5.17
C VAL A 30 8.52 -3.17 -4.15
N ALA A 31 7.68 -2.41 -3.48
CA ALA A 31 6.55 -2.94 -2.73
C ALA A 31 5.27 -2.24 -3.18
N GLU A 32 4.22 -3.01 -3.38
CA GLU A 32 2.89 -2.51 -3.73
C GLU A 32 1.94 -2.83 -2.58
N ALA A 33 1.20 -1.82 -2.15
CA ALA A 33 0.09 -1.95 -1.23
C ALA A 33 -1.22 -1.80 -2.02
N PRO A 34 -2.03 -2.86 -2.12
CA PRO A 34 -3.39 -2.75 -2.62
C PRO A 34 -4.22 -1.82 -1.73
N ALA A 35 -5.34 -1.32 -2.25
CA ALA A 35 -6.22 -0.49 -1.44
C ALA A 35 -6.72 -1.28 -0.21
N THR A 36 -6.67 -0.66 0.97
CA THR A 36 -7.01 -1.34 2.22
C THR A 36 -8.44 -1.88 2.20
N CYS A 37 -9.37 -1.18 1.53
CA CYS A 37 -10.77 -1.63 1.33
C CYS A 37 -10.86 -3.05 0.73
N GLU A 38 -9.88 -3.48 -0.07
CA GLU A 38 -9.88 -4.76 -0.76
C GLU A 38 -9.29 -5.90 0.09
N ILE A 39 -8.28 -5.59 0.91
CA ILE A 39 -7.53 -6.60 1.67
C ILE A 39 -7.98 -6.70 3.14
N LEU A 40 -8.57 -5.64 3.70
CA LEU A 40 -8.90 -5.53 5.12
C LEU A 40 -9.78 -6.67 5.65
N PRO A 41 -10.86 -7.10 4.96
CA PRO A 41 -11.70 -8.21 5.44
C PRO A 41 -10.94 -9.53 5.59
N ALA A 42 -9.87 -9.73 4.79
CA ALA A 42 -9.06 -10.94 4.81
C ALA A 42 -7.98 -10.89 5.90
N ILE A 43 -7.38 -9.74 6.15
CA ILE A 43 -6.24 -9.61 7.08
C ILE A 43 -6.63 -9.19 8.50
N MET A 44 -7.71 -8.43 8.67
CA MET A 44 -8.23 -8.02 9.99
C MET A 44 -9.77 -8.05 10.00
N PRO A 45 -10.38 -9.24 10.11
CA PRO A 45 -11.83 -9.38 10.13
C PRO A 45 -12.47 -8.58 11.27
N GLY A 46 -13.51 -7.81 10.96
CA GLY A 46 -14.23 -6.99 11.93
C GLY A 46 -13.61 -5.60 12.19
N VAL A 47 -12.49 -5.27 11.55
CA VAL A 47 -11.98 -3.90 11.51
C VAL A 47 -12.68 -3.14 10.38
N GLU A 48 -13.32 -2.02 10.72
CA GLU A 48 -14.04 -1.18 9.76
C GLU A 48 -13.13 -0.15 9.08
N GLN A 49 -12.02 0.24 9.74
CA GLN A 49 -11.14 1.29 9.25
C GLN A 49 -9.71 1.07 9.74
N ILE A 50 -8.75 1.29 8.85
CA ILE A 50 -7.32 1.34 9.15
C ILE A 50 -6.76 2.67 8.64
N THR A 51 -5.82 3.22 9.39
CA THR A 51 -4.98 4.33 8.95
C THR A 51 -3.56 3.83 8.86
N GLU A 52 -3.04 3.75 7.64
CA GLU A 52 -1.69 3.24 7.41
C GLU A 52 -0.68 4.36 7.61
N ARG A 53 0.29 4.12 8.49
CA ARG A 53 1.37 5.07 8.77
C ARG A 53 2.70 4.36 8.68
N GLN A 54 3.55 4.83 7.78
CA GLN A 54 4.88 4.29 7.56
C GLN A 54 5.92 5.33 8.00
N VAL A 55 6.96 4.86 8.68
CA VAL A 55 8.08 5.69 9.16
C VAL A 55 9.36 5.16 8.52
N ILE A 56 10.17 6.04 7.94
CA ILE A 56 11.48 5.65 7.40
C ILE A 56 12.46 5.60 8.56
N ALA A 57 12.70 4.40 9.08
CA ALA A 57 13.65 4.22 10.17
C ALA A 57 15.10 4.49 9.71
N GLU A 58 15.47 4.01 8.52
CA GLU A 58 16.80 4.15 7.92
C GLU A 58 16.71 4.17 6.39
N GLY A 59 17.68 4.83 5.75
CA GLY A 59 17.76 4.90 4.29
C GLY A 59 16.79 5.90 3.66
N SER A 60 16.44 5.64 2.40
CA SER A 60 15.60 6.54 1.60
C SER A 60 14.85 5.77 0.51
N CYS A 61 13.68 6.27 0.13
CA CYS A 61 12.85 5.64 -0.88
C CYS A 61 11.87 6.65 -1.51
N TRP A 62 11.07 6.20 -2.46
CA TRP A 62 9.95 6.97 -3.00
C TRP A 62 8.64 6.25 -2.71
N ALA A 63 7.61 7.02 -2.40
CA ALA A 63 6.23 6.56 -2.35
C ALA A 63 5.41 7.25 -3.46
N ALA A 64 4.48 6.54 -4.06
CA ALA A 64 3.61 7.06 -5.12
C ALA A 64 2.19 6.50 -5.02
N ILE A 65 1.21 7.37 -5.27
CA ILE A 65 -0.20 7.03 -5.50
C ILE A 65 -0.52 7.37 -6.96
N VAL A 66 -1.42 6.61 -7.58
CA VAL A 66 -1.88 6.90 -8.94
C VAL A 66 -2.51 8.30 -9.01
N GLY A 67 -2.02 9.11 -9.95
CA GLY A 67 -2.53 10.47 -10.16
C GLY A 67 -1.81 11.55 -9.37
N GLU A 68 -0.90 11.20 -8.46
CA GLU A 68 -0.10 12.15 -7.69
C GLU A 68 1.40 12.08 -8.03
N PRO A 69 2.14 13.19 -7.89
CA PRO A 69 3.59 13.16 -8.01
C PRO A 69 4.21 12.27 -6.92
N PRO A 70 5.20 11.40 -7.26
CA PRO A 70 5.92 10.63 -6.26
C PRO A 70 6.62 11.52 -5.24
N VAL A 71 6.57 11.12 -3.98
CA VAL A 71 7.20 11.83 -2.86
C VAL A 71 8.47 11.11 -2.45
N ARG A 72 9.56 11.87 -2.31
CA ARG A 72 10.82 11.38 -1.77
C ARG A 72 10.71 11.33 -0.25
N LEU A 73 11.09 10.21 0.34
CA LEU A 73 11.14 10.03 1.78
C LEU A 73 12.55 9.64 2.19
N GLU A 74 13.04 10.31 3.22
CA GLU A 74 14.36 10.12 3.84
C GLU A 74 14.18 9.64 5.29
N GLN A 75 15.27 9.25 5.93
CA GLN A 75 15.26 8.83 7.33
C GLN A 75 14.55 9.85 8.23
N GLY A 76 13.63 9.35 9.06
CA GLY A 76 12.83 10.14 9.98
C GLY A 76 11.49 10.62 9.39
N ASP A 77 11.32 10.57 8.07
CA ASP A 77 10.06 10.95 7.44
C ASP A 77 8.93 9.97 7.78
N VAL A 78 7.72 10.53 7.82
CA VAL A 78 6.48 9.79 8.07
C VAL A 78 5.50 10.09 6.96
N ILE A 79 4.96 9.04 6.34
CA ILE A 79 3.87 9.16 5.38
C ILE A 79 2.61 8.47 5.93
N LEU A 80 1.46 9.05 5.61
CA LEU A 80 0.15 8.63 6.08
C LEU A 80 -0.76 8.38 4.89
N PHE A 81 -1.46 7.25 4.90
CA PHE A 81 -2.55 6.95 3.96
C PHE A 81 -3.85 6.81 4.76
N PRO A 82 -4.58 7.91 5.02
CA PRO A 82 -5.76 7.90 5.91
C PRO A 82 -6.88 6.99 5.44
N GLN A 83 -7.08 6.90 4.12
CA GLN A 83 -8.09 6.08 3.47
C GLN A 83 -7.54 4.73 2.98
N GLY A 84 -6.22 4.51 3.15
CA GLY A 84 -5.61 3.28 2.68
C GLY A 84 -5.61 3.15 1.16
N ASP A 85 -5.38 4.25 0.45
CA ASP A 85 -5.31 4.25 -1.01
C ASP A 85 -4.17 3.34 -1.50
N SER A 86 -4.39 2.70 -2.65
CA SER A 86 -3.36 1.86 -3.26
C SER A 86 -2.13 2.70 -3.60
N HIS A 87 -0.96 2.19 -3.22
CA HIS A 87 0.28 2.93 -3.34
C HIS A 87 1.47 2.00 -3.56
N VAL A 88 2.54 2.57 -4.13
CA VAL A 88 3.76 1.85 -4.46
C VAL A 88 4.94 2.52 -3.77
N TRP A 89 5.84 1.69 -3.26
CA TRP A 89 7.12 2.07 -2.71
C TRP A 89 8.23 1.54 -3.61
N VAL A 90 9.21 2.38 -3.94
CA VAL A 90 10.35 1.99 -4.78
C VAL A 90 11.67 2.52 -4.26
N SER A 91 12.71 1.72 -4.47
CA SER A 91 14.09 2.15 -4.28
C SER A 91 14.55 3.11 -5.39
N VAL A 92 15.68 3.82 -5.19
CA VAL A 92 16.17 4.86 -6.10
C VAL A 92 16.38 4.32 -7.51
N PHE A 93 17.05 3.18 -7.62
CA PHE A 93 17.50 2.61 -8.88
C PHE A 93 16.34 2.37 -9.85
N LEU A 94 15.23 1.81 -9.37
CA LEU A 94 14.09 1.48 -10.23
C LEU A 94 13.35 2.71 -10.73
N ARG A 95 13.21 3.77 -9.93
CA ARG A 95 12.63 5.03 -10.40
C ARG A 95 13.48 5.65 -11.49
N SER A 96 14.79 5.75 -11.29
CA SER A 96 15.70 6.29 -12.31
C SER A 96 15.70 5.46 -13.60
N ALA A 97 15.63 4.13 -13.48
CA ALA A 97 15.52 3.23 -14.63
C ALA A 97 14.19 3.39 -15.38
N VAL A 98 13.07 3.54 -14.67
CA VAL A 98 11.73 3.80 -15.26
C VAL A 98 11.70 5.17 -15.94
N ASP A 99 12.20 6.22 -15.28
CA ASP A 99 12.26 7.57 -15.83
C ASP A 99 13.15 7.61 -17.08
N GLU A 100 14.29 6.93 -17.06
CA GLU A 100 15.17 6.82 -18.22
C GLU A 100 14.54 6.02 -19.37
N SER A 101 13.85 4.92 -19.07
CA SER A 101 13.09 4.14 -20.05
C SER A 101 12.01 4.99 -20.72
N ASN A 102 11.20 5.70 -19.93
CA ASN A 102 10.14 6.59 -20.41
C ASN A 102 10.71 7.73 -21.27
N ARG A 103 11.87 8.29 -20.89
CA ARG A 103 12.56 9.33 -21.68
C ARG A 103 13.10 8.79 -23.01
N ARG A 104 13.62 7.55 -23.03
CA ARG A 104 14.13 6.90 -24.24
C ARG A 104 13.00 6.45 -25.17
N ARG A 105 11.79 6.24 -24.66
CA ARG A 105 10.60 5.84 -25.43
C ARG A 105 9.37 6.69 -25.06
N PRO A 106 9.33 7.97 -25.47
CA PRO A 106 8.16 8.81 -25.22
C PRO A 106 6.95 8.22 -25.96
N GLY A 107 5.97 7.71 -25.21
CA GLY A 107 4.75 7.11 -25.76
C GLY A 107 4.77 5.59 -25.91
N GLY A 108 5.75 4.88 -25.34
CA GLY A 108 5.66 3.42 -25.26
C GLY A 108 4.56 2.99 -24.30
N GLU A 109 3.43 2.51 -24.81
CA GLU A 109 2.59 1.60 -24.03
C GLU A 109 3.50 0.52 -23.47
N ALA A 110 3.53 0.40 -22.14
CA ALA A 110 4.19 -0.72 -21.50
C ALA A 110 3.41 -1.98 -21.89
N VAL A 111 3.76 -2.57 -23.03
CA VAL A 111 3.36 -3.93 -23.38
C VAL A 111 4.01 -4.82 -22.33
N HIS A 112 3.21 -5.21 -21.36
CA HIS A 112 3.58 -6.17 -20.33
C HIS A 112 3.71 -7.54 -20.99
N GLU A 113 4.91 -7.87 -21.47
CA GLU A 113 5.24 -9.22 -21.91
C GLU A 113 6.51 -9.74 -21.24
N SER A 114 6.34 -10.89 -20.58
CA SER A 114 7.33 -11.87 -20.08
C SER A 114 8.09 -11.61 -18.75
N ARG A 115 7.43 -12.06 -17.67
CA ARG A 115 7.90 -12.97 -16.58
C ARG A 115 9.34 -12.76 -16.04
N PRO A 116 9.52 -12.20 -14.82
CA PRO A 116 10.82 -12.18 -14.14
C PRO A 116 11.18 -13.57 -13.56
N PRO A 117 12.48 -13.88 -13.35
CA PRO A 117 12.92 -15.15 -12.80
C PRO A 117 12.64 -15.18 -11.29
N VAL A 118 11.77 -16.10 -10.89
CA VAL A 118 11.51 -16.64 -9.53
C VAL A 118 11.85 -15.71 -8.35
N GLY A 119 10.89 -14.86 -8.00
CA GLY A 119 10.61 -14.40 -6.64
C GLY A 119 9.09 -14.38 -6.51
N ARG A 120 8.51 -15.31 -5.75
CA ARG A 120 7.06 -15.52 -5.67
C ARG A 120 6.41 -14.34 -4.93
N ILE A 121 5.74 -13.46 -5.67
CA ILE A 121 4.48 -12.82 -5.25
C ILE A 121 3.49 -13.09 -6.40
N ALA A 122 2.38 -13.75 -6.11
CA ALA A 122 1.32 -14.10 -7.06
C ALA A 122 0.00 -13.47 -6.59
N PRO A 123 -1.02 -13.47 -7.46
CA PRO A 123 -1.22 -12.57 -8.58
C PRO A 123 -1.99 -11.30 -8.18
N LEU A 124 -1.74 -10.23 -8.93
CA LEU A 124 -2.54 -9.01 -8.97
C LEU A 124 -4.01 -9.36 -9.23
N VAL A 125 -4.88 -9.04 -8.28
CA VAL A 125 -6.31 -8.85 -8.54
C VAL A 125 -6.42 -7.47 -9.21
N PRO A 126 -7.18 -7.31 -10.29
CA PRO A 126 -7.46 -5.99 -10.84
C PRO A 126 -8.21 -5.18 -9.77
N VAL A 127 -7.49 -4.26 -9.12
CA VAL A 127 -8.02 -3.27 -8.18
C VAL A 127 -9.00 -2.41 -8.95
N ARG A 128 -10.29 -2.54 -8.68
CA ARG A 128 -11.27 -1.54 -9.10
C ARG A 128 -11.15 -0.42 -8.10
N ALA A 129 -10.75 0.78 -8.56
CA ALA A 129 -10.75 1.98 -7.73
C ALA A 129 -12.02 2.03 -6.86
N CYS A 130 -11.85 1.98 -5.53
CA CYS A 130 -12.94 2.10 -4.57
C CYS A 130 -13.61 3.47 -4.84
N PRO A 131 -14.85 3.51 -5.39
CA PRO A 131 -15.46 4.79 -5.75
C PRO A 131 -15.92 5.47 -4.47
N ASN A 132 -15.30 6.61 -4.15
CA ASN A 132 -15.68 7.62 -3.15
C ASN A 132 -16.14 7.07 -1.78
N VAL A 133 -15.24 7.13 -0.79
CA VAL A 133 -15.63 7.19 0.63
C VAL A 133 -15.90 8.66 0.97
N ALA A 134 -17.13 8.94 1.40
CA ALA A 134 -17.60 10.25 1.86
C ALA A 134 -17.05 10.64 3.24
#